data_AF-A0A662S962-F1
#
_entry.id   AF-A0A662S962-F1
#
_cell.length_a   1.000
_cell.length_b   1.000
_cell.length_c   1.000
_cell.angle_alpha   90.00
_cell.angle_beta   90.00
_cell.angle_gamma   90.00
#
_symmetry.space_group_name_H-M   'P 1'
#
loop_
_entity.id
_entity.type
_entity.pdbx_description
1 polymer ?
#
loop_
_entity_poly.entity_id
_entity_poly.type
_entity_poly.pdbx_seq_one_letter_code
_entity_poly.pdbx_strand_id
1 'polypeptide(L)'
;MGFKVAIVLQNIRDIDAQLSDDLNDDLTAGKQIFNLLRCRNKSNVVLISDDLSPSELIARYRKSLILVGARLHSILFALIAGTPSIAIAVSKHKTLGIMQILGLERYVLDSDFKSSDLIMLIKELITERENC
;
A
#
# COMPACT_ATOMS: atom_id res chain seq x y z
N MET A 1 -17.89 -11.39 -9.16
CA MET A 1 -17.53 -9.96 -9.07
C MET A 1 -16.01 -9.89 -9.17
N GLY A 2 -15.45 -9.21 -10.18
CA GLY A 2 -14.00 -9.14 -10.36
C GLY A 2 -13.43 -7.97 -9.57
N PHE A 3 -12.36 -8.17 -8.81
CA PHE A 3 -11.64 -7.09 -8.12
C PHE A 3 -10.56 -6.51 -9.02
N LYS A 4 -10.39 -5.19 -8.98
CA LYS A 4 -9.25 -4.51 -9.60
C LYS A 4 -8.17 -4.24 -8.55
N VAL A 5 -6.92 -4.33 -8.96
CA VAL A 5 -5.77 -3.93 -8.16
C VAL A 5 -5.29 -2.56 -8.66
N ALA A 6 -5.15 -1.60 -7.75
CA ALA A 6 -4.57 -0.30 -8.07
C ALA A 6 -3.11 -0.28 -7.61
N ILE A 7 -2.18 0.02 -8.51
CA ILE A 7 -0.79 0.36 -8.18
C ILE A 7 -0.73 1.88 -8.13
N VAL A 8 -0.58 2.44 -6.94
CA VAL A 8 -0.53 3.89 -6.73
C VAL A 8 0.93 4.31 -6.64
N LEU A 9 1.35 5.15 -7.58
CA LEU A 9 2.69 5.72 -7.61
C LEU A 9 2.60 7.05 -6.87
N GLN A 10 2.95 7.04 -5.58
CA GLN A 10 2.84 8.24 -4.77
C GLN A 10 4.03 9.17 -5.02
N ASN A 11 3.73 10.40 -5.44
CA ASN A 11 4.67 11.50 -5.37
C ASN A 11 4.49 12.21 -4.03
N ILE A 12 5.00 11.61 -2.95
CA ILE A 12 5.10 12.36 -1.70
C ILE A 12 6.31 13.27 -1.86
N ARG A 13 6.05 14.54 -2.22
CA ARG A 13 6.99 15.62 -1.92
C ARG A 13 7.01 15.70 -0.40
N ASP A 14 7.91 14.95 0.22
CA ASP A 14 8.12 15.06 1.66
C ASP A 14 8.35 16.55 1.95
N ILE A 15 7.63 17.11 2.92
CA ILE A 15 7.76 18.52 3.32
C ILE A 15 9.22 18.84 3.74
N ASP A 16 10.01 17.80 4.05
CA ASP A 16 11.43 17.86 4.40
C ASP A 16 12.40 17.52 3.24
N ALA A 17 11.93 17.07 2.07
CA ALA A 17 12.82 16.65 0.97
C ALA A 17 13.10 17.81 0.00
N GLN A 18 13.92 18.76 0.44
CA GLN A 18 14.66 19.60 -0.51
C GLN A 18 15.92 18.92 -1.08
N LEU A 19 16.28 17.70 -0.66
CA LEU A 19 17.40 16.94 -1.23
C LEU A 19 17.22 15.41 -1.07
N SER A 20 16.56 14.72 -2.01
CA SER A 20 16.92 13.33 -2.34
C SER A 20 16.34 12.91 -3.70
N ASP A 21 17.11 12.10 -4.44
CA ASP A 21 16.79 11.48 -5.73
C ASP A 21 15.65 10.42 -5.66
N ASP A 22 14.96 10.29 -4.53
CA ASP A 22 13.95 9.25 -4.25
C ASP A 22 12.71 9.35 -5.16
N LEU A 23 12.51 10.50 -5.80
CA LEU A 23 11.39 10.79 -6.69
C LEU A 23 11.35 9.86 -7.93
N ASN A 24 12.51 9.40 -8.39
CA ASN A 24 12.62 8.60 -9.61
C ASN A 24 12.33 7.10 -9.36
N ASP A 25 12.28 6.67 -8.10
CA ASP A 25 12.27 5.25 -7.74
C ASP A 25 10.85 4.65 -7.75
N ASP A 26 9.87 5.24 -7.05
CA ASP A 26 8.50 4.69 -6.96
C ASP A 26 7.81 4.60 -8.33
N LEU A 27 7.97 5.62 -9.18
CA LEU A 27 7.42 5.64 -10.54
C LEU A 27 8.04 4.52 -11.40
N THR A 28 9.36 4.34 -11.28
CA THR A 28 10.11 3.33 -12.04
C THR A 28 9.76 1.93 -11.54
N ALA A 29 9.79 1.70 -10.23
CA ALA A 29 9.46 0.42 -9.60
C ALA A 29 8.03 -0.01 -9.93
N GLY A 30 7.05 0.89 -9.83
CA GLY A 30 5.66 0.55 -10.15
C GLY A 30 5.43 0.22 -11.63
N LYS A 31 6.12 0.91 -12.54
CA LYS A 31 6.12 0.56 -13.98
C LYS A 31 6.79 -0.79 -14.23
N GLN A 32 7.89 -1.09 -13.55
CA GLN A 32 8.56 -2.40 -13.64
C GLN A 32 7.65 -3.54 -13.17
N ILE A 33 7.01 -3.38 -12.00
CA ILE A 33 6.04 -4.35 -11.48
C ILE A 33 4.91 -4.56 -12.48
N PHE A 34 4.32 -3.49 -13.01
CA PHE A 34 3.26 -3.58 -14.01
C PHE A 34 3.72 -4.32 -15.27
N ASN A 35 4.96 -4.10 -15.72
CA ASN A 35 5.52 -4.76 -16.90
C ASN A 35 5.81 -6.25 -16.70
N LEU A 36 6.12 -6.67 -15.47
CA LEU A 36 6.31 -8.09 -15.09
C LEU A 36 5.00 -8.89 -15.08
N LEU A 37 3.83 -8.23 -15.06
CA LEU A 37 2.54 -8.92 -15.09
C LEU A 37 2.28 -9.60 -16.43
N ARG A 38 1.76 -10.83 -16.40
CA ARG A 38 1.25 -11.50 -17.60
C ARG A 38 0.08 -10.72 -18.21
N CYS A 39 -0.07 -10.73 -19.54
CA CYS A 39 -1.11 -9.97 -20.26
C CYS A 39 -2.52 -10.15 -19.68
N ARG A 40 -2.91 -11.38 -19.30
CA ARG A 40 -4.23 -11.67 -18.70
C ARG A 40 -4.48 -10.99 -17.35
N ASN A 41 -3.42 -10.64 -16.62
CA ASN A 41 -3.52 -9.98 -15.33
C ASN A 41 -3.53 -8.45 -15.47
N LYS A 42 -2.93 -7.90 -16.54
CA LYS A 42 -2.84 -6.45 -16.76
C LYS A 42 -4.20 -5.77 -16.86
N SER A 43 -5.22 -6.43 -17.41
CA SER A 43 -6.58 -5.88 -17.50
C SER A 43 -7.25 -5.65 -16.14
N ASN A 44 -6.77 -6.32 -15.09
CA ASN A 44 -7.24 -6.17 -13.71
C ASN A 44 -6.38 -5.21 -12.89
N VAL A 45 -5.35 -4.61 -13.49
CA VAL A 45 -4.43 -3.68 -12.81
C VAL A 45 -4.56 -2.28 -13.39
N VAL A 46 -4.72 -1.29 -12.51
CA VAL A 46 -4.73 0.13 -12.88
C VAL A 46 -3.50 0.80 -12.27
N LEU A 47 -2.72 1.47 -13.11
CA LEU A 47 -1.61 2.32 -12.67
C LEU A 47 -2.16 3.73 -12.41
N ILE A 48 -1.96 4.24 -11.20
CA ILE A 48 -2.33 5.62 -10.84
C ILE A 48 -1.02 6.38 -10.66
N SER A 49 -0.73 7.28 -11.60
CA SER A 49 0.48 8.10 -11.63
C SER A 49 0.18 9.60 -11.51
N ASP A 50 -1.07 9.96 -11.21
CA ASP A 50 -1.49 11.34 -11.00
C ASP A 50 -0.85 11.89 -9.71
N ASP A 51 -0.47 13.16 -9.71
CA ASP A 51 0.01 13.88 -8.52
C ASP A 51 -1.18 14.20 -7.60
N LEU A 52 -1.61 13.19 -6.83
CA LEU A 52 -2.80 13.28 -5.97
C LEU A 52 -2.45 13.94 -4.63
N SER A 53 -3.27 14.91 -4.23
CA SER A 53 -3.20 15.47 -2.88
C SER A 53 -3.50 14.41 -1.81
N PRO A 54 -3.06 14.62 -0.56
CA PRO A 54 -3.40 13.73 0.56
C PRO A 54 -4.90 13.46 0.68
N SER A 55 -5.74 14.48 0.46
CA SER A 55 -7.19 14.35 0.52
C SER A 55 -7.76 13.42 -0.56
N GLU A 56 -7.20 13.47 -1.78
CA GLU A 56 -7.60 12.60 -2.89
C GLU A 56 -7.13 11.17 -2.66
N LEU A 57 -5.94 10.98 -2.09
CA LEU A 57 -5.44 9.66 -1.69
C LEU A 57 -6.35 9.01 -0.64
N ILE A 58 -6.70 9.73 0.43
CA ILE A 58 -7.62 9.26 1.46
C ILE A 58 -8.99 8.89 0.85
N ALA A 59 -9.54 9.76 -0.01
CA ALA A 59 -10.83 9.51 -0.67
C ALA A 59 -10.80 8.28 -1.58
N ARG A 60 -9.66 8.00 -2.24
CA ARG A 60 -9.44 6.79 -3.03
C ARG A 60 -9.32 5.56 -2.14
N TYR A 61 -8.49 5.62 -1.10
CA TYR A 61 -8.26 4.50 -0.19
C TYR A 61 -9.54 4.06 0.53
N ARG A 62 -10.43 4.99 0.86
CA ARG A 62 -11.76 4.69 1.43
C ARG A 62 -12.58 3.70 0.60
N LYS A 63 -12.35 3.65 -0.72
CA LYS A 63 -13.06 2.75 -1.65
C LYS A 63 -12.34 1.42 -1.88
N SER A 64 -11.15 1.26 -1.31
CA SER A 64 -10.37 0.02 -1.39
C SER A 64 -10.79 -0.96 -0.30
N LEU A 65 -10.72 -2.26 -0.61
CA LEU A 65 -10.95 -3.31 0.39
C LEU A 65 -9.80 -3.39 1.40
N ILE A 66 -8.57 -3.36 0.87
CA ILE A 66 -7.32 -3.49 1.61
C ILE A 66 -6.30 -2.59 0.92
N LEU A 67 -5.41 -1.97 1.69
CA LEU A 67 -4.18 -1.34 1.21
C LEU A 67 -2.96 -2.18 1.62
N VAL A 68 -2.03 -2.39 0.70
CA VAL A 68 -0.71 -2.97 0.99
C VAL A 68 0.32 -1.92 0.61
N GLY A 69 1.20 -1.54 1.54
CA GLY A 69 2.13 -0.43 1.31
C GLY A 69 3.45 -0.57 2.05
N ALA A 70 4.52 -0.03 1.46
CA ALA A 70 5.85 0.04 2.05
C ALA A 70 6.20 1.44 2.63
N ARG A 71 5.42 2.47 2.26
CA ARG A 71 5.59 3.86 2.70
C ARG A 71 4.59 4.14 3.83
N LEU A 72 5.06 4.65 4.97
CA LEU A 72 4.23 4.87 6.16
C LEU A 72 3.02 5.79 5.88
N HIS A 73 3.19 6.83 5.06
CA HIS A 73 2.10 7.76 4.73
C HIS A 73 0.92 7.10 4.02
N SER A 74 1.16 6.16 3.09
CA SER A 74 0.05 5.45 2.43
C SER A 74 -0.72 4.57 3.41
N ILE A 75 -0.01 3.93 4.36
CA ILE A 75 -0.62 3.17 5.46
C ILE A 75 -1.49 4.09 6.32
N LEU A 76 -0.95 5.21 6.79
CA LEU A 76 -1.69 6.14 7.65
C LEU A 76 -2.93 6.72 6.96
N PHE A 77 -2.81 7.14 5.70
CA PHE A 77 -3.95 7.65 4.93
C PHE A 77 -5.04 6.59 4.73
N ALA A 78 -4.66 5.34 4.51
CA ALA A 78 -5.63 4.25 4.42
C ALA A 78 -6.31 3.97 5.77
N LEU A 79 -5.56 3.93 6.86
CA LEU A 79 -6.12 3.75 8.20
C LEU A 79 -7.08 4.90 8.58
N ILE A 80 -6.71 6.16 8.29
CA ILE A 80 -7.59 7.33 8.44
C ILE A 80 -8.87 7.18 7.60
N ALA A 81 -8.75 6.61 6.41
CA ALA A 81 -9.89 6.36 5.53
C ALA A 81 -10.83 5.22 6.00
N GLY A 82 -10.43 4.46 7.04
CA GLY A 82 -11.14 3.25 7.50
C GLY A 82 -10.79 2.00 6.68
N THR A 83 -9.67 2.02 5.96
CA THR A 83 -9.23 0.95 5.08
C THR A 83 -8.15 0.09 5.75
N PRO A 84 -8.41 -1.22 5.97
CA PRO A 84 -7.45 -2.14 6.53
C PRO A 84 -6.17 -2.13 5.71
N SER A 85 -5.05 -2.15 6.42
CA SER A 85 -3.74 -1.93 5.83
C SER A 85 -2.74 -2.98 6.30
N ILE A 86 -2.02 -3.57 5.34
CA ILE A 86 -0.86 -4.42 5.59
C ILE A 86 0.38 -3.61 5.27
N ALA A 87 1.27 -3.46 6.25
CA ALA A 87 2.47 -2.63 6.12
C ALA A 87 3.70 -3.51 5.86
N ILE A 88 4.45 -3.21 4.80
CA ILE A 88 5.75 -3.83 4.52
C ILE A 88 6.83 -2.94 5.12
N ALA A 89 7.47 -3.40 6.19
CA ALA A 89 8.45 -2.64 6.93
C ALA A 89 9.84 -2.71 6.29
N VAL A 90 10.11 -1.80 5.34
CA VAL A 90 11.45 -1.66 4.72
C VAL A 90 12.47 -1.10 5.71
N SER A 91 12.04 -0.19 6.59
CA SER A 91 12.81 0.23 7.78
C SER A 91 12.01 -0.10 9.04
N LYS A 92 12.44 -1.16 9.75
CA LYS A 92 11.64 -1.82 10.79
C LYS A 92 11.16 -0.87 11.89
N HIS A 93 11.98 0.10 12.28
CA HIS A 93 11.72 0.91 13.48
C HIS A 93 10.50 1.83 13.38
N LYS A 94 10.32 2.56 12.27
CA LYS A 94 9.24 3.57 12.17
C LYS A 94 7.88 2.92 11.94
N THR A 95 7.79 2.05 10.92
CA THR A 95 6.54 1.39 10.55
C THR A 95 6.04 0.49 11.68
N LEU A 96 6.91 -0.34 12.27
CA LEU A 96 6.52 -1.22 13.37
C LEU A 96 6.07 -0.42 14.60
N GLY A 97 6.81 0.62 14.99
CA GLY A 97 6.48 1.42 16.17
C GLY A 97 5.11 2.09 16.06
N ILE A 98 4.80 2.69 14.91
CA ILE A 98 3.48 3.29 14.68
C ILE A 98 2.38 2.23 14.66
N MET A 99 2.59 1.10 13.99
CA MET A 99 1.59 0.03 13.94
C MET A 99 1.34 -0.60 15.31
N GLN A 100 2.36 -0.73 16.16
CA GLN A 100 2.23 -1.15 17.57
C GLN A 100 1.41 -0.17 18.40
N ILE A 101 1.63 1.14 18.25
CA ILE A 101 0.85 2.17 18.94
C ILE A 101 -0.64 2.06 18.57
N LEU A 102 -0.95 1.65 17.34
CA LEU A 102 -2.30 1.45 16.84
C LEU A 102 -2.88 0.06 17.16
N GLY A 103 -2.11 -0.86 17.76
CA GLY A 103 -2.52 -2.26 18.01
C GLY A 103 -2.65 -3.11 16.74
N LEU A 104 -1.91 -2.76 15.69
CA LEU A 104 -1.96 -3.36 14.36
C LEU A 104 -0.65 -4.06 13.96
N GLU A 105 0.26 -4.32 14.91
CA GLU A 105 1.58 -4.91 14.66
C GLU A 105 1.53 -6.27 13.97
N ARG A 106 0.43 -7.04 14.12
CA ARG A 106 0.23 -8.32 13.43
C ARG A 106 0.11 -8.18 11.92
N TYR A 107 -0.22 -6.99 11.43
CA TYR A 107 -0.35 -6.67 10.00
C TYR A 107 0.92 -6.06 9.40
N VAL A 108 2.05 -6.20 10.10
CA VAL A 108 3.36 -5.77 9.63
C VAL A 108 4.14 -6.97 9.12
N LEU A 109 4.57 -6.89 7.86
CA LEU A 109 5.48 -7.85 7.23
C LEU A 109 6.89 -7.25 7.19
N ASP A 110 7.90 -8.05 7.52
CA ASP A 110 9.30 -7.69 7.28
C ASP A 110 9.60 -7.67 5.76
N SER A 111 10.66 -6.97 5.34
CA SER A 111 10.99 -6.81 3.91
C SER A 111 11.32 -8.12 3.17
N ASP A 112 11.65 -9.18 3.89
CA ASP A 112 12.00 -10.52 3.39
C ASP A 112 10.85 -11.54 3.47
N PHE A 113 9.60 -11.05 3.61
CA PHE A 113 8.40 -11.89 3.66
C PHE A 113 8.21 -12.79 2.44
N LYS A 114 7.53 -13.92 2.62
CA LYS A 114 7.09 -14.79 1.52
C LYS A 114 5.73 -14.34 1.02
N SER A 115 5.46 -14.50 -0.27
CA SER A 115 4.14 -14.16 -0.84
C SER A 115 2.98 -14.88 -0.14
N SER A 116 3.22 -16.07 0.42
CA SER A 116 2.24 -16.81 1.23
C SER A 116 1.76 -16.02 2.44
N ASP A 117 2.66 -15.29 3.10
CA ASP A 117 2.39 -14.57 4.35
C ASP A 117 1.43 -13.40 4.06
N LEU A 118 1.71 -12.65 2.99
CA LEU A 118 0.83 -11.59 2.50
C LEU A 118 -0.54 -12.12 2.08
N ILE A 119 -0.58 -13.26 1.36
CA ILE A 119 -1.85 -13.87 0.94
C ILE A 119 -2.69 -14.29 2.16
N MET A 120 -2.05 -14.80 3.21
CA MET A 120 -2.74 -15.20 4.44
C MET A 120 -3.38 -14.00 5.13
N LEU A 121 -2.63 -12.90 5.32
CA LEU A 121 -3.15 -11.67 5.91
C LEU A 121 -4.29 -11.05 5.08
N ILE A 122 -4.18 -11.08 3.75
CA ILE A 122 -5.26 -10.61 2.86
C ILE A 122 -6.54 -11.43 3.08
N LYS A 123 -6.44 -12.75 3.14
CA LYS A 123 -7.60 -13.63 3.37
C LYS A 123 -8.24 -13.39 4.73
N GLU A 124 -7.43 -13.21 5.76
CA GLU A 124 -7.87 -12.89 7.12
C GLU A 124 -8.69 -11.59 7.11
N LEU A 125 -8.15 -10.51 6.54
CA LEU A 125 -8.82 -9.21 6.44
C LEU A 125 -10.13 -9.25 5.63
N ILE A 126 -10.19 -10.05 4.57
CA ILE A 126 -11.43 -10.24 3.80
C ILE A 126 -12.47 -10.98 4.66
N THR A 127 -12.06 -12.04 5.34
CA THR A 127 -12.95 -12.86 6.17
C THR A 127 -13.53 -12.05 7.34
N GLU A 128 -12.71 -11.25 8.02
CA GLU A 128 -13.17 -10.38 9.11
C GLU A 128 -14.25 -9.39 8.64
N ARG A 129 -14.13 -8.87 7.42
CA ARG A 129 -15.11 -7.94 6.83
C ARG A 129 -16.42 -8.59 6.42
N GLU A 130 -16.38 -9.84 5.95
CA GLU A 130 -17.59 -10.58 5.57
C GLU A 130 -18.44 -11.00 6.78
N ASN A 131 -17.83 -11.05 7.98
CA ASN A 131 -18.49 -11.42 9.23
C ASN A 131 -19.06 -10.23 10.02
N CYS A 132 -18.94 -9.01 9.50
CA CYS A 132 -19.48 -7.77 10.08
C CYS A 132 -20.69 -7.28 9.29
#